data_AF-A0AA51JG78-F1
#
_entry.id   AF-A0AA51JG78-F1
#
_cell.length_a   1.000
_cell.length_b   1.000
_cell.length_c   1.000
_cell.angle_alpha   90.00
_cell.angle_beta   90.00
_cell.angle_gamma   90.00
#
_symmetry.space_group_name_H-M   'P 1'
#
loop_
_entity.id
_entity.type
_entity.pdbx_description
1 polymer ?
#
loop_
_entity_poly.entity_id
_entity_poly.type
_entity_poly.pdbx_seq_one_letter_code
_entity_poly.pdbx_strand_id
1 'polypeptide(L)'
;ISLNTQFLKIFEEIEDRIIIVNITSLCAIKPMGGMAYYCSGKAAREMYFKVLADEKKHIKVLNYSPGPVETDMIGYVLKEAVNDNLRDVFTSFKNQGTLLKPEVTAKKCMKVL
;
A
#
# COMPACT_ATOMS: atom_id res chain seq x y z
N ILE A 1 17.69 3.41 -4.04
CA ILE A 1 17.61 2.56 -5.26
C ILE A 1 18.37 1.24 -5.11
N SER A 2 19.48 1.18 -4.36
CA SER A 2 20.42 0.03 -4.36
C SER A 2 19.81 -1.37 -4.04
N LEU A 3 19.05 -1.55 -2.96
CA LEU A 3 18.77 -2.92 -2.47
C LEU A 3 17.93 -3.78 -3.43
N ASN A 4 16.79 -3.30 -3.92
CA ASN A 4 15.93 -4.12 -4.78
C ASN A 4 16.64 -4.45 -6.10
N THR A 5 17.38 -3.50 -6.67
CA THR A 5 18.15 -3.75 -7.89
C THR A 5 19.24 -4.79 -7.66
N GLN A 6 19.97 -4.76 -6.54
CA GLN A 6 20.94 -5.81 -6.23
C GLN A 6 20.28 -7.15 -5.95
N PHE A 7 19.15 -7.16 -5.23
CA PHE A 7 18.40 -8.39 -4.93
C PHE A 7 17.89 -9.05 -6.22
N LEU A 8 17.40 -8.26 -7.18
CA LEU A 8 16.90 -8.78 -8.45
C LEU A 8 17.98 -9.48 -9.29
N LYS A 9 19.25 -9.10 -9.16
CA LYS A 9 20.36 -9.81 -9.84
C LYS A 9 20.49 -11.27 -9.40
N ILE A 10 20.05 -11.62 -8.20
CA ILE A 10 20.07 -13.01 -7.71
C ILE A 10 19.09 -13.89 -8.50
N PHE A 11 18.07 -13.28 -9.12
CA PHE A 11 16.98 -13.97 -9.80
C PHE A 11 16.94 -13.66 -11.30
N GLU A 12 18.06 -13.20 -11.87
CA GLU A 12 18.15 -12.75 -13.26
C GLU A 12 17.74 -13.86 -14.27
N GLU A 13 18.09 -15.12 -13.98
CA GLU A 13 17.71 -16.28 -14.81
C GLU A 13 16.20 -16.58 -14.81
N ILE A 14 15.45 -16.06 -13.85
CA ILE A 14 14.01 -16.29 -13.70
C ILE A 14 13.20 -14.98 -13.67
N GLU A 15 13.75 -13.90 -14.25
CA GLU A 15 13.18 -12.54 -14.16
C GLU A 15 11.71 -12.49 -14.59
N ASP A 16 11.33 -13.21 -15.65
CA ASP A 16 9.95 -13.30 -16.16
C ASP A 16 8.94 -13.93 -15.18
N ARG A 17 9.43 -14.60 -14.13
CA ARG A 17 8.61 -15.24 -13.09
C ARG A 17 8.50 -14.39 -11.83
N ILE A 18 9.21 -13.26 -11.77
CA ILE A 18 9.23 -12.40 -10.59
C ILE A 18 7.98 -11.52 -10.59
N ILE A 19 7.27 -11.55 -9.46
CA ILE A 19 6.14 -10.67 -9.18
C ILE A 19 6.45 -9.90 -7.90
N ILE A 20 6.45 -8.57 -7.99
CA ILE A 20 6.66 -7.67 -6.87
C ILE A 20 5.35 -6.99 -6.53
N VAL A 21 4.91 -7.11 -5.28
CA VAL A 21 3.68 -6.46 -4.80
C VAL A 21 4.04 -5.43 -3.73
N ASN A 22 3.74 -4.17 -4.01
CA ASN A 22 3.80 -3.09 -3.04
C ASN A 22 2.41 -2.80 -2.49
N ILE A 23 2.20 -3.08 -1.20
CA ILE A 23 0.96 -2.71 -0.50
C ILE A 23 0.95 -1.20 -0.26
N THR A 24 0.29 -0.48 -1.17
CA THR A 24 0.13 0.98 -1.15
C THR A 24 -1.14 1.38 -0.36
N SER A 25 -1.57 2.64 -0.47
CA SER A 25 -2.77 3.19 0.16
C SER A 25 -3.36 4.29 -0.72
N LEU A 26 -4.64 4.62 -0.55
CA LEU A 26 -5.22 5.83 -1.11
C LEU A 26 -4.41 7.09 -0.73
N CYS A 27 -3.77 7.07 0.43
CA CYS A 27 -2.89 8.13 0.91
C CYS A 27 -1.64 8.35 0.03
N ALA A 28 -1.34 7.47 -0.93
CA ALA A 28 -0.28 7.70 -1.91
C ALA A 28 -0.66 8.76 -2.96
N ILE A 29 -1.96 8.96 -3.20
CA ILE A 29 -2.47 9.82 -4.28
C ILE A 29 -3.49 10.87 -3.80
N LYS A 30 -4.03 10.72 -2.58
CA LYS A 30 -4.90 11.71 -1.94
C LYS A 30 -4.33 12.13 -0.60
N PRO A 31 -4.25 13.44 -0.31
CA PRO A 31 -3.74 13.91 0.97
C PRO A 31 -4.73 13.57 2.10
N MET A 32 -4.18 13.24 3.26
CA MET A 32 -4.93 13.02 4.49
C MET A 32 -4.25 13.78 5.63
N GLY A 33 -4.95 14.77 6.18
CA GLY A 33 -4.44 15.61 7.26
C GLY A 33 -4.03 14.79 8.49
N GLY A 34 -2.89 15.11 9.11
CA GLY A 34 -2.33 14.33 10.22
C GLY A 34 -1.55 13.08 9.81
N MET A 35 -1.53 12.72 8.52
CA MET A 35 -0.82 11.54 8.00
C MET A 35 0.32 11.90 7.03
N ALA A 36 0.96 13.06 7.17
CA ALA A 36 1.95 13.56 6.20
C ALA A 36 3.08 12.55 5.89
N TYR A 37 3.71 11.98 6.93
CA TYR A 37 4.76 10.97 6.75
C TYR A 37 4.26 9.67 6.10
N TYR A 38 3.04 9.26 6.45
CA TYR A 38 2.44 8.08 5.86
C TYR A 38 2.10 8.32 4.37
N CYS A 39 1.51 9.46 4.05
CA CYS A 39 1.18 9.85 2.68
C CYS A 39 2.45 9.95 1.81
N SER A 40 3.46 10.68 2.28
CA SER A 40 4.72 10.85 1.54
C SER A 40 5.44 9.51 1.36
N GLY A 41 5.50 8.67 2.39
CA GLY A 41 6.09 7.34 2.30
C GLY A 41 5.38 6.44 1.29
N LYS A 42 4.04 6.44 1.27
CA LYS A 42 3.25 5.65 0.31
C LYS A 42 3.38 6.18 -1.11
N ALA A 43 3.35 7.50 -1.30
CA ALA A 43 3.58 8.14 -2.60
C ALA A 43 4.97 7.84 -3.17
N ALA A 44 6.01 7.96 -2.33
CA ALA A 44 7.39 7.66 -2.71
C ALA A 44 7.56 6.19 -3.13
N ARG A 45 6.99 5.25 -2.36
CA ARG A 45 7.02 3.82 -2.70
C ARG A 45 6.30 3.55 -4.03
N GLU A 46 5.14 4.16 -4.24
CA GLU A 46 4.37 3.94 -5.46
C GLU A 46 5.13 4.43 -6.69
N MET A 47 5.72 5.63 -6.64
CA MET A 47 6.56 6.14 -7.72
C MET A 47 7.80 5.27 -7.94
N TYR A 48 8.47 4.88 -6.86
CA TYR A 48 9.63 3.99 -6.93
C TYR A 48 9.31 2.69 -7.69
N PHE A 49 8.20 2.03 -7.37
CA PHE A 49 7.81 0.78 -8.03
C PHE A 49 7.29 1.00 -9.45
N LYS A 50 6.72 2.17 -9.77
CA LYS A 50 6.42 2.55 -11.16
C LYS A 50 7.69 2.68 -12.00
N VAL A 51 8.73 3.33 -11.48
CA VAL A 51 10.03 3.43 -12.15
C VAL A 51 10.66 2.05 -12.32
N LEU A 52 10.63 1.20 -11.28
CA LEU A 52 11.17 -0.17 -11.39
C LEU A 52 10.48 -0.98 -12.51
N ALA A 53 9.15 -0.90 -12.60
CA ALA A 53 8.40 -1.55 -13.67
C ALA A 53 8.72 -0.97 -15.06
N ASP A 54 9.08 0.31 -15.11
CA ASP A 54 9.50 0.96 -16.35
C ASP A 54 10.90 0.49 -16.79
N GLU A 55 11.83 0.38 -15.86
CA GLU A 55 13.20 -0.09 -16.09
C GLU A 55 13.29 -1.60 -16.39
N LYS A 56 12.45 -2.42 -15.75
CA LYS A 56 12.47 -3.89 -15.81
C LYS A 56 11.17 -4.47 -16.37
N LYS A 57 10.99 -4.36 -17.69
CA LYS A 57 9.76 -4.76 -18.41
C LYS A 57 9.35 -6.23 -18.26
N HIS A 58 10.30 -7.10 -17.94
CA HIS A 58 10.08 -8.54 -17.74
C HIS A 58 9.49 -8.86 -16.36
N ILE A 59 9.66 -7.98 -15.38
CA ILE A 59 9.14 -8.16 -14.02
C ILE A 59 7.73 -7.61 -13.94
N LYS A 60 6.82 -8.35 -13.31
CA LYS A 60 5.48 -7.85 -12.98
C LYS A 60 5.51 -7.10 -11.66
N VAL A 61 5.09 -5.83 -11.68
CA VAL A 61 5.03 -5.00 -10.47
C VAL A 61 3.60 -4.52 -10.25
N LEU A 62 3.05 -4.78 -9.06
CA LEU A 62 1.72 -4.34 -8.65
C LEU A 62 1.81 -3.39 -7.46
N ASN A 63 1.26 -2.19 -7.62
CA ASN A 63 0.91 -1.30 -6.50
C ASN A 63 -0.53 -1.58 -6.09
N TYR A 64 -0.73 -2.34 -5.02
CA TYR A 64 -2.06 -2.76 -4.56
C TYR A 64 -2.51 -1.93 -3.35
N SER A 65 -3.61 -1.20 -3.47
CA SER A 65 -4.26 -0.54 -2.33
C SER A 65 -5.32 -1.46 -1.73
N PRO A 66 -5.20 -1.88 -0.46
CA PRO A 66 -6.11 -2.86 0.12
C PRO A 66 -7.47 -2.28 0.53
N GLY A 67 -7.68 -0.97 0.41
CA GLY A 67 -8.84 -0.27 0.97
C GLY A 67 -8.73 -0.07 2.49
N PRO A 68 -9.79 0.43 3.14
CA PRO A 68 -9.85 0.52 4.60
C PRO A 68 -10.09 -0.89 5.19
N VAL A 69 -9.11 -1.42 5.91
CA VAL A 69 -9.14 -2.80 6.43
C VAL A 69 -9.20 -2.78 7.96
N GLU A 70 -10.09 -3.57 8.54
CA GLU A 70 -10.19 -3.77 9.99
C GLU A 70 -8.92 -4.47 10.52
N THR A 71 -7.99 -3.65 11.01
CA THR A 71 -6.68 -4.06 11.52
C THR A 71 -6.28 -3.15 12.69
N ASP A 72 -5.25 -3.55 13.43
CA ASP A 72 -4.70 -2.78 14.54
C ASP A 72 -4.28 -1.35 14.16
N MET A 73 -3.93 -1.12 12.89
CA MET A 73 -3.62 0.23 12.38
C MET A 73 -4.79 1.20 12.59
N ILE A 74 -6.03 0.76 12.35
CA ILE A 74 -7.22 1.61 12.58
C ILE A 74 -7.38 1.88 14.07
N GLY A 75 -7.21 0.86 14.91
CA GLY A 75 -7.25 1.01 16.37
C GLY A 75 -6.21 2.03 16.87
N TYR A 76 -4.99 1.97 16.35
CA TYR A 76 -3.94 2.93 16.64
C TYR A 76 -4.33 4.35 16.21
N VAL A 77 -4.83 4.53 14.99
CA VAL A 77 -5.25 5.85 14.50
C VAL A 77 -6.38 6.43 15.36
N LEU A 78 -7.40 5.64 15.70
CA LEU A 78 -8.52 6.11 16.53
C LEU A 78 -8.06 6.55 17.93
N LYS A 79 -7.06 5.86 18.50
CA LYS A 79 -6.53 6.14 19.84
C LYS A 79 -5.53 7.30 19.86
N GLU A 80 -4.62 7.36 18.89
CA GLU A 80 -3.42 8.21 18.94
C GLU A 80 -3.48 9.42 17.98
N ALA A 81 -4.48 9.49 17.07
CA ALA A 81 -4.57 10.63 16.16
C ALA A 81 -4.75 11.94 16.93
N VAL A 82 -3.80 12.87 16.78
CA VAL A 82 -3.91 14.22 17.37
C VAL A 82 -4.92 15.09 16.61
N ASN A 83 -5.19 14.74 15.35
CA ASN A 83 -6.12 15.48 14.49
C ASN A 83 -7.54 14.91 14.62
N ASP A 84 -8.48 15.72 15.12
CA ASP A 84 -9.87 15.30 15.31
C ASP A 84 -10.56 14.94 13.99
N ASN A 85 -10.33 15.69 12.91
CA ASN A 85 -10.86 15.35 11.58
C ASN A 85 -10.39 13.96 11.11
N LEU A 86 -9.13 13.60 11.43
CA LEU A 86 -8.62 12.27 11.10
C LEU A 86 -9.34 11.20 11.91
N ARG A 87 -9.53 11.42 13.21
CA ARG A 87 -10.28 10.50 14.07
C ARG A 87 -11.72 10.33 13.58
N ASP A 88 -12.38 11.41 13.16
CA ASP A 88 -13.76 11.41 12.67
C ASP A 88 -13.90 10.61 11.37
N VAL A 89 -12.96 10.77 10.43
CA VAL A 89 -12.95 9.98 9.17
C VAL A 89 -12.87 8.48 9.47
N PHE A 90 -11.94 8.06 10.33
CA PHE A 90 -11.79 6.63 10.66
C PHE A 90 -12.95 6.12 11.52
N THR A 91 -13.54 6.95 12.37
CA THR A 91 -14.75 6.62 13.15
C THR A 91 -15.93 6.41 12.22
N SER A 92 -16.08 7.26 11.20
CA SER A 92 -17.10 7.12 10.16
C SER A 92 -16.97 5.79 9.42
N PHE A 93 -15.75 5.39 9.03
CA PHE A 93 -15.55 4.09 8.37
C PHE A 93 -15.99 2.91 9.25
N LYS A 94 -15.70 2.98 10.55
CA LYS A 94 -16.12 1.96 11.51
C LYS A 94 -17.64 1.92 11.66
N ASN A 95 -18.28 3.08 11.84
CA ASN A 95 -19.72 3.18 12.09
C ASN A 95 -20.56 2.83 10.85
N GLN A 96 -20.08 3.15 9.64
CA GLN A 96 -20.76 2.84 8.39
C GLN A 96 -20.55 1.38 7.94
N GLY A 97 -19.73 0.59 8.64
CA GLY A 97 -19.42 -0.79 8.26
C GLY A 97 -18.66 -0.89 6.94
N THR A 98 -17.92 0.16 6.53
CA THR A 98 -17.17 0.18 5.27
C THR A 98 -15.80 -0.48 5.38
N LEU A 99 -15.43 -0.98 6.58
CA LEU A 99 -14.17 -1.68 6.81
C LEU A 99 -14.22 -3.09 6.22
N LEU A 100 -13.20 -3.41 5.43
CA LEU A 100 -13.02 -4.75 4.88
C LEU A 100 -12.34 -5.65 5.92
N LYS A 101 -12.71 -6.93 5.93
CA LYS A 101 -11.90 -7.94 6.61
C LYS A 101 -10.60 -8.21 5.83
N PRO A 102 -9.47 -8.51 6.51
CA PRO A 102 -8.20 -8.80 5.84
C PRO A 102 -8.30 -9.87 4.75
N GLU A 103 -9.10 -10.93 4.96
CA GLU A 103 -9.23 -12.04 4.02
C GLU A 103 -9.92 -11.61 2.72
N VAL A 104 -10.82 -10.63 2.78
CA VAL A 104 -11.55 -10.13 1.61
C VAL A 104 -10.59 -9.40 0.67
N THR A 105 -9.78 -8.49 1.22
CA THR A 105 -8.82 -7.73 0.42
C THR A 105 -7.65 -8.61 -0.03
N ALA A 106 -7.19 -9.58 0.78
CA ALA A 106 -6.17 -10.53 0.38
C ALA A 106 -6.64 -11.40 -0.81
N LYS A 107 -7.88 -11.92 -0.74
CA LYS A 107 -8.48 -12.66 -1.87
C LYS A 107 -8.60 -11.79 -3.12
N LYS A 108 -8.90 -10.49 -2.99
CA LYS A 108 -8.95 -9.57 -4.12
C LYS A 108 -7.56 -9.33 -4.72
N CYS A 109 -6.53 -9.15 -3.88
CA CYS A 109 -5.14 -9.05 -4.31
C CYS A 109 -4.73 -10.27 -5.15
N MET A 110 -4.98 -11.48 -4.65
CA MET A 110 -4.64 -12.71 -5.37
C MET A 110 -5.36 -12.86 -6.71
N LYS A 111 -6.56 -12.28 -6.87
CA LYS A 111 -7.31 -12.32 -8.13
C LYS A 111 -6.79 -11.34 -9.19
N VAL A 112 -6.02 -10.33 -8.81
CA VAL A 112 -5.49 -9.30 -9.73
C VAL A 112 -3.99 -9.48 -10.01
N LEU A 113 -3.36 -10.46 -9.37
CA LEU A 113 -2.03 -10.97 -9.72
C LEU A 113 -2.14 -11.96 -10.88
#